data_AF-A0A955B1K2-F1
#
_entry.id   AF-A0A955B1K2-F1
#
_cell.length_a   1.000
_cell.length_b   1.000
_cell.length_c   1.000
_cell.angle_alpha   90.00
_cell.angle_beta   90.00
_cell.angle_gamma   90.00
#
_symmetry.space_group_name_H-M   'P 1'
#
loop_
_entity.id
_entity.type
_entity.pdbx_description
1 polymer ?
#
loop_
_entity_poly.entity_id
_entity_poly.type
_entity_poly.pdbx_seq_one_letter_code
_entity_poly.pdbx_strand_id
1 'polypeptide(L)'
;MAEASWLERNGVTPGKLILIITLGFVLIGIVVYQAVTLMGNGNSVGEGLAPRRRGGSAATREVNGTSRSTDGSEFSSNNPGAEVPRKSNNDDSMAGKAVSLPLAVVLRHNPFRLPESLRPPPPIVEPPPSDANPNATQMTENERDEVDGSGATESNEEAAIEGDGNVAETDPADEERLRKLEQQRAEAEQARLADAAERAAAADRLKTIGVAVVLTSGHEAMAAIGQEFVKVGDVIDGWKVMAIQENGTVLLKPAE
;
A
#
# COMPACT_ATOMS: atom_id res chain seq x y z
N MET A 1 -22.91 64.40 6.18
CA MET A 1 -23.63 63.51 7.10
C MET A 1 -22.93 62.17 7.04
N ALA A 2 -22.17 61.81 8.06
CA ALA A 2 -21.42 60.56 8.09
C ALA A 2 -22.39 59.43 8.45
N GLU A 3 -22.49 58.42 7.57
CA GLU A 3 -23.23 57.21 7.83
C GLU A 3 -22.57 56.50 9.01
N ALA A 4 -23.16 56.66 10.20
CA ALA A 4 -22.77 55.89 11.38
C ALA A 4 -22.89 54.41 11.00
N SER A 5 -21.73 53.76 10.89
CA SER A 5 -21.62 52.43 10.33
C SER A 5 -22.55 51.48 11.08
N TRP A 6 -23.35 50.71 10.33
CA TRP A 6 -24.30 49.71 10.84
C TRP A 6 -23.69 48.78 11.91
N LEU A 7 -22.37 48.62 11.90
CA LEU A 7 -21.54 47.89 12.85
C LEU A 7 -21.65 48.42 14.30
N GLU A 8 -21.73 49.74 14.49
CA GLU A 8 -21.85 50.34 15.83
C GLU A 8 -23.23 50.05 16.45
N ARG A 9 -24.28 49.98 15.62
CA ARG A 9 -25.64 49.65 16.10
C ARG A 9 -25.76 48.22 16.62
N ASN A 10 -24.92 47.32 16.12
CA ASN A 10 -24.96 45.90 16.48
C ASN A 10 -23.94 45.50 17.56
N GLY A 11 -23.20 46.45 18.13
CA GLY A 11 -22.20 46.16 19.16
C GLY A 11 -21.11 45.19 18.68
N VAL A 12 -20.82 45.22 17.37
CA VAL A 12 -19.77 44.40 16.77
C VAL A 12 -18.45 45.11 17.00
N THR A 13 -17.73 44.69 18.04
CA THR A 13 -16.37 45.17 18.27
C THR A 13 -15.44 44.64 17.18
N PRO A 14 -14.37 45.37 16.81
CA PRO A 14 -13.41 44.93 15.79
C PRO A 14 -12.88 43.51 16.04
N GLY A 15 -12.70 43.13 17.32
CA GLY A 15 -12.29 41.78 17.71
C GLY A 15 -13.29 40.68 17.34
N LYS A 16 -14.61 40.94 17.42
CA LYS A 16 -15.63 39.98 16.96
C LYS A 16 -15.58 39.80 15.46
N LEU A 17 -15.29 40.87 14.71
CA LEU A 17 -15.24 40.83 13.25
C LEU A 17 -14.06 39.98 12.76
N ILE A 18 -12.88 40.15 13.38
CA ILE A 18 -11.71 39.28 13.11
C ILE A 18 -12.07 37.83 13.41
N LEU A 19 -12.68 37.55 14.57
CA LEU A 19 -13.03 36.19 14.97
C LEU A 19 -14.01 35.52 13.99
N ILE A 20 -15.01 36.25 13.50
CA ILE A 20 -15.98 35.75 12.50
C ILE A 20 -15.27 35.44 11.18
N ILE A 21 -14.37 36.31 10.72
CA ILE A 21 -13.60 36.08 9.50
C ILE A 21 -12.72 34.84 9.64
N THR A 22 -11.97 34.73 10.74
CA THR A 22 -11.09 33.57 11.00
C THR A 22 -11.90 32.28 11.05
N LEU A 23 -13.06 32.28 11.73
CA LEU A 23 -13.96 31.13 11.77
C LEU A 23 -14.48 30.75 10.38
N GLY A 24 -14.82 31.74 9.56
CA GLY A 24 -15.23 31.54 8.16
C GLY A 24 -14.15 30.85 7.33
N PHE A 25 -12.90 31.29 7.43
CA PHE A 25 -11.77 30.64 6.73
C PHE A 25 -11.53 29.20 7.20
N VAL A 26 -11.63 28.93 8.50
CA VAL A 26 -11.49 27.57 9.04
C VAL A 26 -12.60 26.66 8.50
N LEU A 27 -13.85 27.12 8.49
CA LEU A 27 -14.97 26.33 7.96
C LEU A 27 -14.82 26.07 6.45
N ILE A 28 -14.43 27.08 5.66
CA ILE A 28 -14.14 26.90 4.23
C ILE A 28 -13.00 25.89 4.04
N GLY A 29 -11.93 25.99 4.83
CA GLY A 29 -10.82 25.04 4.79
C GLY A 29 -11.24 23.60 5.06
N ILE A 30 -12.12 23.37 6.05
CA ILE A 30 -12.67 22.04 6.35
C ILE A 30 -13.51 21.52 5.18
N VAL A 31 -14.37 22.35 4.57
CA VAL A 31 -15.20 21.96 3.43
C VAL A 31 -14.34 21.62 2.22
N VAL A 32 -13.32 22.43 1.91
CA VAL A 32 -12.37 22.15 0.82
C VAL A 32 -11.59 20.87 1.10
N TYR A 33 -11.11 20.69 2.33
CA TYR A 33 -10.40 19.48 2.73
C TYR A 33 -11.26 18.22 2.54
N GLN A 34 -12.54 18.27 2.97
CA GLN A 34 -13.47 17.16 2.75
C GLN A 34 -13.78 16.94 1.27
N ALA A 35 -14.01 18.00 0.49
CA ALA A 35 -14.26 17.88 -0.95
C ALA A 35 -13.09 17.22 -1.69
N VAL A 36 -11.85 17.58 -1.33
CA VAL A 36 -10.64 16.98 -1.92
C VAL A 36 -10.47 15.52 -1.47
N THR A 37 -10.68 15.20 -0.20
CA THR A 37 -10.60 13.79 0.27
C THR A 37 -11.70 12.91 -0.30
N LEU A 38 -12.91 13.45 -0.51
CA LEU A 38 -14.02 12.71 -1.12
C LEU A 38 -13.86 12.56 -2.65
N MET A 39 -13.33 13.56 -3.36
CA MET A 39 -13.03 13.43 -4.80
C MET A 39 -11.79 12.58 -5.09
N GLY A 40 -10.80 12.56 -4.20
CA GLY A 40 -9.56 11.77 -4.38
C GLY A 40 -9.77 10.25 -4.36
N ASN A 41 -10.82 9.77 -3.68
CA ASN A 41 -11.13 8.32 -3.57
C ASN A 41 -12.23 7.84 -4.55
N GLY A 42 -12.67 8.69 -5.48
CA GLY A 42 -13.81 8.39 -6.38
C GLY A 42 -13.47 7.73 -7.72
N ASN A 43 -12.20 7.54 -8.08
CA ASN A 43 -11.81 7.13 -9.44
C ASN A 43 -11.76 5.61 -9.71
N SER A 44 -12.32 4.76 -8.84
CA SER A 44 -12.43 3.31 -9.09
C SER A 44 -13.87 2.82 -9.31
N VAL A 45 -14.77 3.70 -9.79
CA VAL A 45 -16.12 3.31 -10.23
C VAL A 45 -16.24 3.56 -11.72
N GLY A 46 -16.04 2.52 -12.55
CA GLY A 46 -16.41 2.64 -13.97
C GLY A 46 -15.79 1.74 -15.03
N GLU A 47 -15.37 0.51 -14.74
CA GLU A 47 -15.25 -0.50 -15.82
C GLU A 47 -16.24 -1.63 -15.61
N GLY A 48 -17.19 -1.69 -16.53
CA GLY A 48 -18.37 -2.53 -16.46
C GLY A 48 -18.05 -4.00 -16.64
N LEU A 49 -18.24 -4.78 -15.58
CA LEU A 49 -18.54 -6.19 -15.71
C LEU A 49 -20.03 -6.32 -16.06
N ALA A 50 -20.28 -6.51 -17.36
CA ALA A 50 -21.55 -6.95 -17.89
C ALA A 50 -22.10 -8.15 -17.07
N PRO A 51 -23.42 -8.20 -16.82
CA PRO A 51 -24.02 -9.37 -16.18
C PRO A 51 -23.85 -10.57 -17.12
N ARG A 52 -22.91 -11.48 -16.79
CA ARG A 52 -22.84 -12.81 -17.41
C ARG A 52 -24.13 -13.55 -17.09
N ARG A 53 -25.11 -13.43 -17.99
CA ARG A 53 -26.21 -14.38 -18.14
C ARG A 53 -25.58 -15.76 -18.32
N ARG A 54 -25.68 -16.60 -17.29
CA ARG A 54 -25.41 -18.03 -17.34
C ARG A 54 -26.48 -18.68 -18.21
N GLY A 55 -26.32 -18.56 -19.52
CA GLY A 55 -27.09 -19.30 -20.51
C GLY A 55 -26.75 -20.78 -20.38
N GLY A 56 -27.75 -21.58 -20.04
CA GLY A 56 -27.67 -23.03 -20.13
C GLY A 56 -27.43 -23.44 -21.58
N SER A 57 -26.27 -24.02 -21.83
CA SER A 57 -26.05 -24.82 -23.03
C SER A 57 -26.45 -26.24 -22.70
N ALA A 58 -27.63 -26.63 -23.17
CA ALA A 58 -27.99 -28.02 -23.36
C ALA A 58 -26.99 -28.63 -24.35
N ALA A 59 -26.00 -29.36 -23.83
CA ALA A 59 -25.19 -30.28 -24.61
C ALA A 59 -25.46 -31.68 -24.09
N THR A 60 -26.35 -32.36 -24.81
CA THR A 60 -26.42 -33.81 -24.94
C THR A 60 -25.02 -34.41 -24.93
N ARG A 61 -24.70 -35.23 -23.93
CA ARG A 61 -23.68 -36.28 -24.11
C ARG A 61 -24.11 -37.55 -23.41
N GLU A 62 -24.03 -38.60 -24.21
CA GLU A 62 -24.65 -39.89 -24.06
C GLU A 62 -24.17 -40.67 -22.83
N VAL A 63 -25.12 -41.42 -22.32
CA VAL A 63 -24.98 -42.61 -21.50
C VAL A 63 -23.94 -43.54 -22.12
N ASN A 64 -22.89 -43.89 -21.37
CA ASN A 64 -22.36 -45.24 -21.46
C ASN A 64 -21.78 -45.66 -20.10
N GLY A 65 -22.39 -46.69 -19.53
CA GLY A 65 -21.98 -47.25 -18.26
C GLY A 65 -20.67 -48.02 -18.37
N THR A 66 -19.99 -48.19 -17.25
CA THR A 66 -19.34 -49.46 -16.90
C THR A 66 -19.21 -49.51 -15.39
N SER A 67 -19.97 -50.43 -14.81
CA SER A 67 -19.89 -50.90 -13.45
C SER A 67 -18.48 -51.36 -13.11
N ARG A 68 -17.95 -50.95 -11.95
CA ARG A 68 -17.00 -51.80 -11.22
C ARG A 68 -17.14 -51.57 -9.72
N SER A 69 -17.86 -52.49 -9.09
CA SER A 69 -17.76 -52.78 -7.66
C SER A 69 -16.35 -53.28 -7.34
N THR A 70 -15.82 -52.89 -6.19
CA THR A 70 -15.08 -53.72 -5.21
C THR A 70 -14.81 -52.81 -4.01
N ASP A 71 -15.58 -52.91 -2.92
CA ASP A 71 -15.51 -53.92 -1.86
C ASP A 71 -14.49 -53.54 -0.76
N GLY A 72 -14.93 -53.64 0.50
CA GLY A 72 -14.07 -53.63 1.69
C GLY A 72 -13.82 -52.29 2.39
N SER A 73 -14.65 -51.94 3.38
CA SER A 73 -14.21 -52.03 4.79
C SER A 73 -15.37 -51.70 5.73
N GLU A 74 -15.77 -52.74 6.45
CA GLU A 74 -16.64 -52.70 7.61
C GLU A 74 -16.01 -51.86 8.73
N PHE A 75 -16.75 -50.89 9.27
CA PHE A 75 -16.70 -50.67 10.71
C PHE A 75 -18.09 -50.29 11.20
N SER A 76 -18.76 -51.31 11.72
CA SER A 76 -19.99 -51.24 12.48
C SER A 76 -19.65 -50.93 13.93
N SER A 77 -20.16 -49.83 14.46
CA SER A 77 -20.46 -49.74 15.90
C SER A 77 -21.70 -48.87 16.13
N ASN A 78 -22.79 -49.60 16.36
CA ASN A 78 -24.08 -49.21 16.91
C ASN A 78 -24.07 -48.02 17.87
N ASN A 79 -24.98 -47.07 17.65
CA ASN A 79 -25.56 -46.31 18.75
C ASN A 79 -27.05 -46.04 18.46
N PRO A 80 -28.00 -46.57 19.25
CA PRO A 80 -29.43 -46.31 19.06
C PRO A 80 -29.88 -45.12 19.92
N GLY A 81 -30.77 -44.31 19.36
CA GLY A 81 -31.65 -43.46 20.16
C GLY A 81 -31.35 -41.96 20.09
N ALA A 82 -31.91 -41.32 19.07
CA ALA A 82 -32.58 -40.03 19.25
C ALA A 82 -33.41 -39.76 17.99
N GLU A 83 -34.72 -39.97 18.08
CA GLU A 83 -35.66 -39.36 17.15
C GLU A 83 -35.47 -37.84 17.20
N VAL A 84 -35.03 -37.26 16.09
CA VAL A 84 -35.13 -35.81 15.86
C VAL A 84 -36.05 -35.60 14.66
N PRO A 85 -37.14 -34.84 14.81
CA PRO A 85 -38.10 -34.64 13.74
C PRO A 85 -37.47 -33.86 12.59
N ARG A 86 -37.73 -34.35 11.37
CA ARG A 86 -37.50 -33.66 10.10
C ARG A 86 -38.25 -32.32 10.10
N LYS A 87 -37.53 -31.23 9.90
CA LYS A 87 -38.06 -29.94 9.41
C LYS A 87 -37.07 -29.48 8.33
N SER A 88 -37.34 -29.87 7.09
CA SER A 88 -38.03 -29.04 6.09
C SER A 88 -37.24 -27.79 5.77
N ASN A 89 -36.65 -27.82 4.57
CA ASN A 89 -36.20 -26.71 3.73
C ASN A 89 -36.84 -25.36 4.09
N ASN A 90 -36.02 -24.32 4.22
CA ASN A 90 -36.28 -23.01 3.63
C ASN A 90 -35.06 -22.08 3.75
N ASP A 91 -34.80 -21.43 2.63
CA ASP A 91 -34.23 -20.09 2.46
C ASP A 91 -32.74 -19.85 2.74
N ASP A 92 -31.96 -20.10 1.68
CA ASP A 92 -30.82 -19.27 1.28
C ASP A 92 -31.24 -17.79 1.18
N SER A 93 -31.12 -17.05 2.27
CA SER A 93 -31.05 -15.59 2.26
C SER A 93 -30.04 -15.10 3.30
N MET A 94 -28.75 -15.22 2.98
CA MET A 94 -27.69 -14.49 3.70
C MET A 94 -27.71 -13.01 3.25
N ALA A 95 -28.77 -12.30 3.62
CA ALA A 95 -28.83 -10.85 3.60
C ALA A 95 -28.66 -10.34 5.03
N GLY A 96 -27.49 -9.77 5.32
CA GLY A 96 -27.28 -8.79 6.38
C GLY A 96 -27.89 -9.08 7.75
N LYS A 97 -27.45 -10.15 8.44
CA LYS A 97 -27.64 -10.24 9.89
C LYS A 97 -26.66 -9.29 10.57
N ALA A 98 -27.10 -8.05 10.79
CA ALA A 98 -26.50 -7.17 11.77
C ALA A 98 -26.52 -7.88 13.13
N VAL A 99 -25.34 -8.35 13.57
CA VAL A 99 -25.14 -8.88 14.91
C VAL A 99 -25.24 -7.71 15.88
N SER A 100 -26.47 -7.39 16.28
CA SER A 100 -26.72 -6.46 17.37
C SER A 100 -26.29 -7.13 18.68
N LEU A 101 -25.07 -6.84 19.09
CA LEU A 101 -24.62 -7.16 20.44
C LEU A 101 -25.50 -6.38 21.42
N PRO A 102 -26.08 -7.02 22.45
CA PRO A 102 -26.92 -6.34 23.41
C PRO A 102 -26.14 -5.20 24.06
N LEU A 103 -26.74 -4.00 24.10
CA LEU A 103 -26.12 -2.74 24.57
C LEU A 103 -25.47 -2.88 25.97
N ALA A 104 -25.94 -3.82 26.78
CA ALA A 104 -25.40 -4.15 28.10
C ALA A 104 -23.96 -4.71 28.07
N VAL A 105 -23.53 -5.33 26.96
CA VAL A 105 -22.15 -5.84 26.80
C VAL A 105 -21.20 -4.71 26.42
N VAL A 106 -21.66 -3.74 25.62
CA VAL A 106 -20.84 -2.58 25.18
C VAL A 106 -20.52 -1.65 26.35
N LEU A 107 -21.42 -1.51 27.34
CA LEU A 107 -21.21 -0.65 28.50
C LEU A 107 -20.24 -1.20 29.56
N ARG A 108 -19.82 -2.46 29.47
CA ARG A 108 -18.74 -3.00 30.34
C ARG A 108 -17.34 -2.76 29.77
N HIS A 109 -17.23 -2.44 28.49
CA HIS A 109 -15.96 -2.01 27.91
C HIS A 109 -15.81 -0.52 28.15
N ASN A 110 -15.03 -0.16 29.16
CA ASN A 110 -14.57 1.20 29.35
C ASN A 110 -13.63 1.55 28.18
N PRO A 111 -14.02 2.41 27.23
CA PRO A 111 -13.21 2.72 26.05
C PRO A 111 -11.90 3.44 26.40
N PHE A 112 -11.72 3.85 27.66
CA PHE A 112 -10.50 4.47 28.17
C PHE A 112 -9.62 3.52 28.99
N ARG A 113 -9.97 2.24 29.13
CA ARG A 113 -9.00 1.26 29.64
C ARG A 113 -8.05 0.90 28.51
N LEU A 114 -6.86 1.52 28.55
CA LEU A 114 -5.74 1.11 27.73
C LEU A 114 -5.53 -0.41 27.89
N PRO A 115 -5.43 -1.18 26.79
CA PRO A 115 -5.09 -2.59 26.86
C PRO A 115 -3.81 -2.77 27.68
N GLU A 116 -3.70 -3.86 28.44
CA GLU A 116 -2.57 -4.11 29.33
C GLU A 116 -1.20 -4.12 28.60
N SER A 117 -1.21 -4.30 27.29
CA SER A 117 -0.05 -4.17 26.39
C SER A 117 0.50 -2.75 26.24
N LEU A 118 -0.27 -1.71 26.56
CA LEU A 118 0.19 -0.31 26.53
C LEU A 118 0.67 0.20 27.89
N ARG A 119 0.77 -0.67 28.91
CA ARG A 119 1.49 -0.28 30.12
C ARG A 119 2.97 -0.13 29.76
N PRO A 120 3.59 1.03 30.02
CA PRO A 120 5.02 1.16 29.84
C PRO A 120 5.71 0.06 30.66
N PRO A 121 6.74 -0.59 30.10
CA PRO A 121 7.49 -1.58 30.86
C PRO A 121 7.97 -0.94 32.17
N PRO A 122 8.03 -1.72 33.27
CA PRO A 122 8.58 -1.21 34.52
C PRO A 122 9.95 -0.58 34.22
N PRO A 123 10.28 0.56 34.87
CA PRO A 123 11.56 1.22 34.66
C PRO A 123 12.66 0.18 34.79
N ILE A 124 13.52 0.10 33.77
CA ILE A 124 14.70 -0.75 33.80
C ILE A 124 15.50 -0.28 35.02
N VAL A 125 15.45 -1.07 36.08
CA VAL A 125 16.37 -0.90 37.20
C VAL A 125 17.72 -1.26 36.62
N GLU A 126 18.49 -0.25 36.23
CA GLU A 126 19.85 -0.42 35.77
C GLU A 126 20.57 -1.27 36.84
N PRO A 127 21.13 -2.43 36.46
CA PRO A 127 21.95 -3.18 37.39
C PRO A 127 23.03 -2.23 37.90
N PRO A 128 23.33 -2.23 39.21
CA PRO A 128 24.36 -1.38 39.76
C PRO A 128 25.64 -1.55 38.92
N PRO A 129 26.37 -0.44 38.64
CA PRO A 129 27.55 -0.49 37.80
C PRO A 129 28.48 -1.58 38.33
N SER A 130 28.63 -2.65 37.55
CA SER A 130 29.64 -3.66 37.83
C SER A 130 30.98 -2.96 37.71
N ASP A 131 31.67 -2.82 38.83
CA ASP A 131 33.01 -2.28 38.90
C ASP A 131 33.87 -2.93 37.81
N ALA A 132 34.32 -2.06 36.89
CA ALA A 132 35.43 -2.18 35.97
C ALA A 132 36.01 -3.60 35.75
N ASN A 133 35.69 -4.19 34.61
CA ASN A 133 36.59 -5.14 33.95
C ASN A 133 37.49 -4.36 32.97
N PRO A 134 38.77 -4.08 33.29
CA PRO A 134 39.65 -3.22 32.48
C PRO A 134 40.18 -3.87 31.18
N ASN A 135 39.64 -5.01 30.74
CA ASN A 135 40.21 -5.79 29.63
C ASN A 135 39.45 -5.70 28.28
N ALA A 136 38.53 -4.76 28.09
CA ALA A 136 37.68 -4.72 26.88
C ALA A 136 38.05 -3.63 25.84
N THR A 137 39.24 -3.01 25.92
CA THR A 137 39.61 -1.87 25.05
C THR A 137 40.72 -2.18 24.04
N GLN A 138 40.71 -3.34 23.40
CA GLN A 138 41.56 -3.58 22.24
C GLN A 138 40.80 -4.44 21.23
N MET A 139 40.89 -4.07 19.95
CA MET A 139 40.25 -4.65 18.76
C MET A 139 38.92 -3.99 18.36
N THR A 140 39.02 -2.96 17.52
CA THR A 140 38.41 -2.91 16.16
C THR A 140 38.70 -1.56 15.49
N GLU A 141 39.96 -1.33 15.11
CA GLU A 141 40.36 -0.21 14.21
C GLU A 141 41.04 -0.70 12.92
N ASN A 142 40.86 -1.99 12.57
CA ASN A 142 41.40 -2.57 11.34
C ASN A 142 40.26 -3.12 10.48
N GLU A 143 39.55 -2.26 9.75
CA GLU A 143 38.70 -2.65 8.61
C GLU A 143 38.35 -1.41 7.77
N ARG A 144 39.39 -0.68 7.31
CA ARG A 144 39.22 0.50 6.44
C ARG A 144 40.08 0.49 5.17
N ASP A 145 40.68 -0.64 4.84
CA ASP A 145 41.40 -0.85 3.58
C ASP A 145 40.99 -2.20 3.00
N GLU A 146 40.51 -2.18 1.75
CA GLU A 146 40.21 -3.28 0.81
C GLU A 146 38.75 -3.31 0.35
N VAL A 147 38.46 -2.57 -0.73
CA VAL A 147 37.92 -3.18 -1.96
C VAL A 147 38.48 -2.40 -3.14
N ASP A 148 39.57 -2.94 -3.66
CA ASP A 148 40.03 -2.80 -5.03
C ASP A 148 38.92 -3.08 -6.06
N GLY A 149 39.05 -2.44 -7.22
CA GLY A 149 38.82 -3.19 -8.47
C GLY A 149 37.67 -2.71 -9.33
N SER A 150 37.96 -1.74 -10.20
CA SER A 150 37.66 -1.75 -11.64
C SER A 150 37.72 -0.29 -12.11
N GLY A 151 38.81 0.22 -12.71
CA GLY A 151 39.64 -0.46 -13.69
C GLY A 151 39.07 -0.32 -15.10
N ALA A 152 38.61 0.89 -15.47
CA ALA A 152 38.42 1.29 -16.87
C ALA A 152 38.99 2.70 -17.06
N THR A 153 40.30 2.83 -16.89
CA THR A 153 41.05 3.89 -17.56
C THR A 153 41.02 3.57 -19.06
N GLU A 154 40.09 4.18 -19.78
CA GLU A 154 40.19 4.36 -21.22
C GLU A 154 41.42 5.23 -21.49
N SER A 155 42.59 4.60 -21.53
CA SER A 155 43.76 5.12 -22.21
C SER A 155 43.42 5.14 -23.70
N ASN A 156 42.77 6.23 -24.09
CA ASN A 156 42.56 6.61 -25.47
C ASN A 156 43.95 6.96 -26.03
N GLU A 157 44.61 5.96 -26.60
CA GLU A 157 45.78 6.16 -27.45
C GLU A 157 45.32 7.03 -28.62
N GLU A 158 45.68 8.31 -28.51
CA GLU A 158 45.64 9.32 -29.55
C GLU A 158 46.62 8.92 -30.67
N ALA A 159 46.25 7.86 -31.40
CA ALA A 159 46.82 7.56 -32.69
C ALA A 159 46.36 8.66 -33.64
N ALA A 160 47.26 9.61 -33.90
CA ALA A 160 47.16 10.58 -34.96
C ALA A 160 47.06 9.85 -36.31
N ILE A 161 45.85 9.43 -36.67
CA ILE A 161 45.51 8.99 -38.01
C ILE A 161 45.31 10.28 -38.80
N GLU A 162 46.38 10.72 -39.46
CA GLU A 162 46.30 11.62 -40.62
C GLU A 162 45.54 10.88 -41.73
N GLY A 163 44.21 10.84 -41.59
CA GLY A 163 43.29 10.28 -42.56
C GLY A 163 43.02 11.33 -43.62
N ASP A 164 43.75 11.22 -44.73
CA ASP A 164 43.51 11.94 -45.98
C ASP A 164 42.01 11.95 -46.30
N GLY A 165 41.48 13.16 -46.49
CA GLY A 165 40.04 13.47 -46.57
C GLY A 165 39.35 12.92 -47.81
N ASN A 166 39.15 11.60 -47.87
CA ASN A 166 38.05 11.02 -48.62
C ASN A 166 36.76 11.27 -47.83
N VAL A 167 36.16 12.44 -48.04
CA VAL A 167 34.78 12.73 -47.67
C VAL A 167 33.92 11.75 -48.46
N ALA A 168 33.70 10.57 -47.88
CA ALA A 168 32.80 9.57 -48.42
C ALA A 168 31.42 10.23 -48.49
N GLU A 169 30.97 10.46 -49.72
CA GLU A 169 29.64 10.93 -50.06
C GLU A 169 28.65 10.06 -49.28
N THR A 170 28.15 10.61 -48.18
CA THR A 170 27.29 9.88 -47.25
C THR A 170 25.94 9.78 -47.95
N ASP A 171 25.51 8.55 -48.23
CA ASP A 171 24.27 8.30 -48.97
C ASP A 171 23.11 8.99 -48.22
N PRO A 172 22.30 9.84 -48.88
CA PRO A 172 21.18 10.53 -48.22
C PRO A 172 20.20 9.58 -47.53
N ALA A 173 20.16 8.30 -47.94
CA ALA A 173 19.38 7.26 -47.25
C ALA A 173 19.87 6.96 -45.83
N ASP A 174 21.17 7.06 -45.57
CA ASP A 174 21.75 6.79 -44.25
C ASP A 174 21.59 7.98 -43.30
N GLU A 175 21.59 9.22 -43.82
CA GLU A 175 21.24 10.40 -43.02
C GLU A 175 19.79 10.33 -42.49
N GLU A 176 18.85 9.86 -43.30
CA GLU A 176 17.45 9.73 -42.86
C GLU A 176 17.28 8.64 -41.79
N ARG A 177 18.04 7.55 -41.90
CA ARG A 177 18.06 6.48 -40.88
C ARG A 177 18.65 6.97 -39.56
N LEU A 178 19.74 7.73 -39.61
CA LEU A 178 20.35 8.35 -38.43
C LEU A 178 19.36 9.27 -37.72
N ARG A 179 18.66 10.14 -38.46
CA ARG A 179 17.64 11.02 -37.87
C ARG A 179 16.49 10.24 -37.23
N LYS A 180 16.01 9.17 -37.87
CA LYS A 180 14.96 8.31 -37.28
C LYS A 180 15.44 7.63 -36.01
N LEU A 181 16.68 7.15 -35.96
CA LEU A 181 17.24 6.53 -34.77
C LEU A 181 17.44 7.53 -33.63
N GLU A 182 17.92 8.74 -33.93
CA GLU A 182 18.03 9.80 -32.93
C GLU A 182 16.66 10.20 -32.37
N GLN A 183 15.64 10.31 -33.24
CA GLN A 183 14.28 10.61 -32.82
C GLN A 183 13.70 9.49 -31.95
N GLN A 184 13.88 8.22 -32.34
CA GLN A 184 13.45 7.08 -31.53
C GLN A 184 14.17 7.03 -30.18
N ARG A 185 15.47 7.36 -30.14
CA ARG A 185 16.24 7.40 -28.90
C ARG A 185 15.74 8.51 -27.98
N ALA A 186 15.48 9.69 -28.51
CA ALA A 186 14.93 10.81 -27.76
C ALA A 186 13.53 10.49 -27.21
N GLU A 187 12.67 9.84 -27.99
CA GLU A 187 11.34 9.41 -27.56
C GLU A 187 11.41 8.34 -26.46
N ALA A 188 12.28 7.32 -26.63
CA ALA A 188 12.49 6.28 -25.62
C ALA A 188 13.05 6.85 -24.31
N GLU A 189 13.91 7.87 -24.39
CA GLU A 189 14.45 8.56 -23.22
C GLU A 189 13.37 9.38 -22.51
N GLN A 190 12.53 10.10 -23.24
CA GLN A 190 11.39 10.82 -22.67
C GLN A 190 10.40 9.86 -21.99
N ALA A 191 10.10 8.71 -22.60
CA ALA A 191 9.24 7.70 -21.99
C ALA A 191 9.82 7.15 -20.68
N ARG A 192 11.13 6.90 -20.63
CA ARG A 192 11.82 6.47 -19.40
C ARG A 192 11.77 7.53 -18.30
N LEU A 193 11.96 8.80 -18.65
CA LEU A 193 11.88 9.90 -17.70
C LEU A 193 10.46 10.08 -17.16
N ALA A 194 9.44 9.93 -18.00
CA ALA A 194 8.04 10.00 -17.59
C ALA A 194 7.67 8.88 -16.61
N ASP A 195 8.03 7.63 -16.90
CA ASP A 195 7.80 6.48 -16.02
C ASP A 195 8.55 6.63 -14.68
N ALA A 196 9.81 7.09 -14.71
CA ALA A 196 10.57 7.38 -13.50
C ALA A 196 9.91 8.47 -12.64
N ALA A 197 9.39 9.53 -13.26
CA ALA A 197 8.69 10.61 -12.55
C ALA A 197 7.38 10.14 -11.92
N GLU A 198 6.62 9.29 -12.61
CA GLU A 198 5.39 8.70 -12.07
C GLU A 198 5.66 7.82 -10.85
N ARG A 199 6.71 6.99 -10.91
CA ARG A 199 7.15 6.16 -9.78
C ARG A 199 7.62 7.00 -8.59
N ALA A 200 8.32 8.10 -8.84
CA ALA A 200 8.73 9.02 -7.78
C ALA A 200 7.51 9.67 -7.09
N ALA A 201 6.52 10.12 -7.87
CA ALA A 201 5.29 10.68 -7.35
C ALA A 201 4.43 9.65 -6.58
N ALA A 202 4.45 8.38 -6.98
CA ALA A 202 3.82 7.29 -6.23
C ALA A 202 4.51 7.07 -4.87
N ALA A 203 5.84 7.05 -4.85
CA ALA A 203 6.61 6.89 -3.61
C ALA A 203 6.34 8.03 -2.61
N ASP A 204 6.25 9.27 -3.06
CA ASP A 204 5.95 10.42 -2.19
C ASP A 204 4.51 10.40 -1.66
N ARG A 205 3.56 9.89 -2.44
CA ARG A 205 2.18 9.64 -1.96
C ARG A 205 2.17 8.62 -0.83
N LEU A 206 2.88 7.50 -0.98
CA LEU A 206 2.97 6.47 0.06
C LEU A 206 3.62 7.01 1.35
N LYS A 207 4.66 7.85 1.25
CA LYS A 207 5.27 8.51 2.42
C LYS A 207 4.30 9.44 3.14
N THR A 208 3.46 10.15 2.39
CA THR A 208 2.51 11.13 2.94
C THR A 208 1.35 10.45 3.66
N ILE A 209 0.86 9.34 3.12
CA ILE A 209 -0.25 8.57 3.71
C ILE A 209 0.18 7.95 5.05
N GLY A 210 1.44 7.55 5.16
CA GLY A 210 1.97 6.89 6.34
C GLY A 210 1.33 5.52 6.58
N VAL A 211 1.80 4.83 7.60
CA VAL A 211 1.24 3.54 8.02
C VAL A 211 0.44 3.80 9.28
N ALA A 212 -0.88 3.64 9.18
CA ALA A 212 -1.79 4.04 10.25
C ALA A 212 -1.85 2.99 11.37
N VAL A 213 -1.85 1.71 11.02
CA VAL A 213 -2.04 0.60 11.96
C VAL A 213 -1.31 -0.63 11.46
N VAL A 214 -0.57 -1.29 12.35
CA VAL A 214 -0.05 -2.65 12.13
C VAL A 214 -0.85 -3.61 12.99
N LEU A 215 -1.49 -4.59 12.35
CA LEU A 215 -2.17 -5.70 13.00
C LEU A 215 -1.31 -6.94 12.87
N THR A 216 -0.77 -7.42 13.99
CA THR A 216 -0.12 -8.72 14.09
C THR A 216 -1.13 -9.73 14.62
N SER A 217 -1.59 -10.66 13.76
CA SER A 217 -2.47 -11.77 14.17
C SER A 217 -1.69 -13.07 14.06
N GLY A 218 -1.15 -13.54 15.19
CA GLY A 218 -0.33 -14.75 15.25
C GLY A 218 0.97 -14.62 14.47
N HIS A 219 1.01 -15.20 13.26
CA HIS A 219 2.19 -15.21 12.37
C HIS A 219 2.06 -14.30 11.15
N GLU A 220 0.92 -13.63 10.97
CA GLU A 220 0.72 -12.70 9.87
C GLU A 220 0.73 -11.25 10.36
N ALA A 221 1.61 -10.44 9.78
CA ALA A 221 1.59 -8.99 9.92
C ALA A 221 0.79 -8.38 8.76
N MET A 222 -0.14 -7.50 9.10
CA MET A 222 -0.91 -6.69 8.15
C MET A 222 -0.70 -5.22 8.47
N ALA A 223 -0.51 -4.39 7.45
CA ALA A 223 -0.38 -2.95 7.60
C ALA A 223 -1.55 -2.25 6.90
N ALA A 224 -2.14 -1.26 7.56
CA ALA A 224 -3.09 -0.35 6.94
C ALA A 224 -2.32 0.83 6.33
N ILE A 225 -2.29 0.91 5.00
CA ILE A 225 -1.73 2.02 4.24
C ILE A 225 -2.92 2.78 3.64
N GLY A 226 -3.25 3.93 4.20
CA GLY A 226 -4.45 4.69 3.81
C GLY A 226 -5.73 3.94 4.19
N GLN A 227 -6.47 3.47 3.17
CA GLN A 227 -7.70 2.69 3.36
C GLN A 227 -7.53 1.20 3.02
N GLU A 228 -6.36 0.81 2.54
CA GLU A 228 -6.08 -0.57 2.12
C GLU A 228 -5.27 -1.30 3.19
N PHE A 229 -5.59 -2.58 3.37
CA PHE A 229 -4.82 -3.48 4.21
C PHE A 229 -3.92 -4.32 3.34
N VAL A 230 -2.61 -4.22 3.55
CA VAL A 230 -1.60 -4.96 2.80
C VAL A 230 -0.90 -5.98 3.68
N LYS A 231 -0.56 -7.13 3.08
CA LYS A 231 0.25 -8.19 3.68
C LYS A 231 1.65 -8.20 3.08
N VAL A 232 2.58 -8.87 3.76
CA VAL A 232 3.89 -9.18 3.19
C VAL A 232 3.71 -10.01 1.92
N GLY A 233 4.25 -9.52 0.81
CA GLY A 233 4.16 -10.11 -0.52
C GLY A 233 3.17 -9.43 -1.46
N ASP A 234 2.24 -8.62 -0.94
CA ASP A 234 1.28 -7.87 -1.75
C ASP A 234 1.97 -6.76 -2.55
N VAL A 235 1.36 -6.36 -3.67
CA VAL A 235 1.84 -5.26 -4.52
C VAL A 235 0.85 -4.11 -4.44
N ILE A 236 1.31 -2.94 -3.99
CA ILE A 236 0.54 -1.69 -3.92
C ILE A 236 1.25 -0.61 -4.73
N ASP A 237 0.55 0.02 -5.68
CA ASP A 237 1.09 1.04 -6.58
C ASP A 237 2.40 0.65 -7.30
N GLY A 238 2.55 -0.64 -7.67
CA GLY A 238 3.76 -1.16 -8.30
C GLY A 238 4.93 -1.44 -7.35
N TRP A 239 4.70 -1.34 -6.04
CA TRP A 239 5.67 -1.67 -5.00
C TRP A 239 5.25 -2.93 -4.24
N LYS A 240 6.17 -3.90 -4.15
CA LYS A 240 5.98 -5.13 -3.38
C LYS A 240 6.33 -4.90 -1.91
N VAL A 241 5.41 -5.27 -1.02
CA VAL A 241 5.61 -5.26 0.44
C VAL A 241 6.56 -6.37 0.83
N MET A 242 7.75 -6.01 1.31
CA MET A 242 8.81 -6.95 1.69
C MET A 242 8.76 -7.32 3.17
N ALA A 243 8.46 -6.36 4.03
CA ALA A 243 8.37 -6.57 5.47
C ALA A 243 7.50 -5.49 6.11
N ILE A 244 6.83 -5.86 7.20
CA ILE A 244 6.05 -4.97 8.04
C ILE A 244 6.66 -5.04 9.44
N GLN A 245 7.26 -3.96 9.90
CA GLN A 245 7.87 -3.87 11.22
C GLN A 245 6.85 -3.44 12.28
N GLU A 246 7.10 -3.81 13.53
CA GLU A 246 6.23 -3.46 14.67
C GLU A 246 6.15 -1.95 14.93
N ASN A 247 7.16 -1.19 14.51
CA ASN A 247 7.18 0.28 14.60
C ASN A 247 6.28 0.98 13.56
N GLY A 248 5.56 0.22 12.72
CA GLY A 248 4.76 0.79 11.63
C GLY A 248 5.54 1.00 10.33
N THR A 249 6.80 0.60 10.24
CA THR A 249 7.57 0.77 8.98
C THR A 249 7.25 -0.37 8.02
N VAL A 250 6.85 -0.02 6.80
CA VAL A 250 6.67 -0.98 5.71
C VAL A 250 7.84 -0.85 4.73
N LEU A 251 8.58 -1.94 4.54
CA LEU A 251 9.66 -2.00 3.55
C LEU A 251 9.06 -2.35 2.19
N LEU A 252 9.30 -1.48 1.21
CA LEU A 252 8.78 -1.60 -0.15
C LEU A 252 9.94 -1.79 -1.13
N LYS A 253 9.79 -2.72 -2.07
CA LYS A 253 10.69 -2.89 -3.21
C LYS A 253 9.90 -2.69 -4.51
N PRO A 254 10.44 -2.05 -5.56
CA PRO A 254 9.77 -2.03 -6.86
C PRO A 254 9.43 -3.45 -7.31
N ALA A 255 8.21 -3.68 -7.81
CA ALA A 255 7.86 -4.94 -8.44
C ALA A 255 8.61 -5.04 -9.78
N GLU A 256 9.51 -6.03 -9.90
CA GLU A 256 10.18 -6.41 -11.15
C GLU A 256 9.25 -7.19 -12.07
#